data_AF-A0AAD4HII7-F1
#
_entry.id   AF-A0AAD4HII7-F1
#
_cell.length_a   1.000
_cell.length_b   1.000
_cell.length_c   1.000
_cell.angle_alpha   90.00
_cell.angle_beta   90.00
_cell.angle_gamma   90.00
#
_symmetry.space_group_name_H-M   'P 1'
#
loop_
_entity.id
_entity.type
_entity.pdbx_description
1 polymer ?
#
loop_
_entity_poly.entity_id
_entity_poly.type
_entity_poly.pdbx_seq_one_letter_code
_entity_poly.pdbx_strand_id
1 'polypeptide(L)' 'LQHLHKLHIVHMDLKMENVLVTPSGHICIADFGNAEVLDCKLTYQQFHDEHMHGVSGTKSYLSPERVEGNQ' A
#
# COMPACT_ATOMS: atom_id res chain seq x y z
N LEU A 1 -1.39 6.79 -7.69
CA LEU A 1 -2.06 6.67 -6.37
C LEU A 1 -3.56 6.93 -6.44
N GLN A 2 -4.04 8.14 -6.79
CA GLN A 2 -5.49 8.42 -6.81
C GLN A 2 -6.31 7.44 -7.67
N HIS A 3 -5.73 6.97 -8.79
CA HIS A 3 -6.37 5.93 -9.61
C HIS A 3 -6.56 4.61 -8.85
N LEU A 4 -5.53 4.12 -8.16
CA LEU A 4 -5.63 2.90 -7.34
C LEU A 4 -6.65 3.07 -6.21
N HIS A 5 -6.65 4.22 -5.54
CA HIS A 5 -7.60 4.47 -4.44
C HIS A 5 -9.05 4.56 -4.93
N LYS A 6 -9.31 5.05 -6.15
CA LYS A 6 -10.65 5.00 -6.77
C LYS A 6 -11.13 3.57 -7.04
N LEU A 7 -10.20 2.63 -7.19
CA LEU A 7 -10.47 1.20 -7.32
C LEU A 7 -10.48 0.48 -5.96
N HIS A 8 -10.39 1.21 -4.85
CA HIS A 8 -10.27 0.66 -3.51
C HIS A 8 -9.02 -0.20 -3.31
N ILE A 9 -7.91 0.11 -4.00
CA ILE A 9 -6.64 -0.61 -3.89
C ILE A 9 -5.63 0.23 -3.13
N VAL A 10 -5.02 -0.33 -2.08
CA VAL A 10 -3.89 0.26 -1.35
C VAL A 10 -2.62 -0.54 -1.66
N HIS A 11 -1.57 0.10 -2.15
CA HIS A 11 -0.35 -0.59 -2.62
C HIS A 11 0.53 -1.15 -1.48
N MET A 12 0.52 -0.48 -0.33
CA MET A 12 1.28 -0.80 0.91
C MET A 12 2.81 -0.88 0.84
N ASP A 13 3.44 -1.03 -0.33
CA ASP A 13 4.89 -0.96 -0.51
C ASP A 13 5.29 0.02 -1.63
N LEU A 14 4.86 1.28 -1.53
CA LEU A 14 5.21 2.29 -2.52
C LEU A 14 6.59 2.87 -2.22
N LYS A 15 7.53 2.63 -3.14
CA LYS A 15 8.94 3.07 -3.08
C LYS A 15 9.47 3.32 -4.49
N MET A 16 10.61 4.00 -4.62
CA MET A 16 11.15 4.38 -5.95
C MET A 16 11.46 3.15 -6.81
N GLU A 17 11.87 2.05 -6.18
CA GLU A 17 12.13 0.76 -6.82
C GLU A 17 10.88 0.16 -7.48
N ASN A 18 9.69 0.53 -6.98
CA ASN A 18 8.39 0.09 -7.48
C ASN A 18 7.74 1.11 -8.43
N VAL A 19 8.47 2.17 -8.81
CA VAL A 19 8.05 3.16 -9.81
C VAL A 19 8.94 3.02 -11.05
N LEU A 20 8.39 2.39 -12.08
CA LEU A 20 9.09 2.10 -13.32
C LEU A 20 8.85 3.22 -14.35
N VAL A 21 9.83 3.40 -15.23
CA VAL A 21 9.73 4.33 -16.36
C VAL A 21 9.89 3.54 -17.65
N THR A 22 8.93 3.65 -18.56
CA THR A 22 9.01 3.01 -19.87
C THR A 22 10.05 3.73 -20.76
N PRO A 23 10.53 3.09 -21.84
CA PRO A 23 11.39 3.77 -22.82
C PRO A 23 10.75 5.02 -23.46
N SER A 24 9.42 5.10 -23.47
CA SER A 24 8.66 6.26 -23.93
C SER A 24 8.49 7.38 -22.88
N GLY A 25 9.03 7.20 -21.68
CA GLY A 25 8.96 8.17 -20.59
C GLY A 25 7.68 8.10 -19.75
N HIS A 26 6.85 7.07 -19.93
CA HIS A 26 5.65 6.88 -19.09
C HIS A 26 6.00 6.25 -17.75
N ILE A 27 5.35 6.71 -16.70
CA ILE A 27 5.53 6.18 -15.34
C ILE A 27 4.51 5.08 -15.06
N CYS A 28 4.99 3.96 -14.53
CA CYS A 28 4.17 2.80 -14.14
C CYS A 28 4.44 2.43 -12.68
N ILE A 29 3.40 2.08 -11.94
CA ILE A 29 3.53 1.50 -10.59
C ILE A 29 3.61 -0.03 -10.75
N ALA A 30 4.55 -0.66 -10.07
CA ALA A 30 4.82 -2.10 -10.12
C ALA A 30 4.89 -2.71 -8.73
N ASP A 31 4.89 -4.06 -8.68
CA ASP A 31 4.98 -4.87 -7.45
C ASP A 31 3.80 -4.69 -6.46
N PHE A 32 2.66 -5.28 -6.85
CA PHE A 32 1.45 -5.35 -6.03
C PHE A 32 1.47 -6.52 -5.02
N GLY A 33 2.64 -7.11 -4.73
CA GLY A 33 2.74 -8.27 -3.83
C GLY A 33 2.29 -7.98 -2.39
N ASN A 34 2.32 -6.71 -1.97
CA ASN A 34 1.79 -6.24 -0.70
C ASN A 34 0.49 -5.43 -0.87
N ALA A 35 -0.16 -5.44 -2.03
CA ALA A 35 -1.35 -4.61 -2.22
C ALA A 35 -2.60 -5.26 -1.61
N GLU A 36 -3.47 -4.43 -1.04
CA GLU A 36 -4.75 -4.84 -0.46
C GLU A 36 -5.92 -4.18 -1.18
N VAL A 37 -7.03 -4.91 -1.30
CA VAL A 37 -8.29 -4.40 -1.82
C VAL A 37 -9.20 -4.11 -0.63
N LEU A 38 -9.57 -2.85 -0.45
CA LEU A 38 -10.47 -2.43 0.61
C LEU A 38 -11.89 -2.91 0.29
N ASP A 39 -12.49 -3.71 1.16
CA ASP A 39 -13.93 -3.93 1.14
C ASP A 39 -14.62 -2.69 1.73
N CYS A 40 -15.45 -2.03 0.91
CA CYS A 40 -16.19 -0.82 1.27
C CYS A 40 -17.15 -1.01 2.45
N LYS A 41 -17.40 -2.26 2.87
CA LYS A 41 -18.25 -2.61 4.02
C LYS A 41 -17.51 -2.60 5.34
N LEU A 42 -16.18 -2.63 5.32
CA LEU A 42 -15.37 -2.64 6.54
C LEU A 42 -15.19 -1.21 7.05
N THR A 43 -15.37 -1.03 8.35
CA THR A 43 -14.91 0.19 9.03
C THR A 43 -13.38 0.24 9.03
N TYR A 44 -12.80 1.43 9.25
CA TYR A 44 -11.34 1.59 9.39
C TYR A 44 -10.74 0.61 10.40
N GLN A 45 -11.41 0.41 11.55
CA GLN A 45 -10.98 -0.49 12.61
C GLN A 45 -10.96 -1.95 12.15
N GLN A 46 -12.04 -2.40 11.49
CA GLN A 46 -12.13 -3.77 10.97
C GLN A 46 -11.11 -4.04 9.87
N PHE A 47 -10.89 -3.07 8.98
CA PHE A 47 -9.86 -3.20 7.95
C PHE A 47 -8.46 -3.30 8.57
N HIS A 48 -8.15 -2.43 9.54
CA HIS A 48 -6.89 -2.45 10.26
C HIS A 48 -6.67 -3.80 10.97
N ASP A 49 -7.69 -4.26 11.69
CA ASP A 49 -7.65 -5.51 12.47
C ASP A 49 -7.70 -6.78 11.61
N GLU A 50 -7.97 -6.72 10.31
CA GLU A 50 -7.99 -7.91 9.43
C GLU A 50 -6.81 -7.92 8.44
N HIS A 51 -6.37 -6.74 7.99
CA HIS A 51 -5.46 -6.60 6.83
C HIS A 51 -4.15 -5.87 7.16
N MET A 52 -4.02 -5.26 8.35
CA MET A 52 -2.80 -4.59 8.78
C MET A 52 -2.06 -5.35 9.91
N HIS A 53 -2.14 -6.69 9.89
CA HIS A 53 -1.41 -7.53 10.83
C HIS A 53 0.09 -7.61 10.52
N GLY A 54 0.91 -7.06 11.42
CA GLY A 54 2.36 -7.11 11.34
C GLY A 54 2.97 -6.07 10.41
N VAL A 55 4.31 -6.06 10.31
CA VAL A 55 5.06 -5.10 9.50
C VAL A 55 5.21 -5.63 8.08
N SER A 56 4.34 -5.19 7.16
CA SER A 56 4.45 -5.44 5.72
C SER A 56 4.91 -4.19 4.96
N GLY A 57 5.72 -4.37 3.93
CA GLY A 57 6.36 -3.29 3.17
C GLY A 57 7.80 -2.98 3.60
N THR A 58 8.43 -2.05 2.89
CA THR A 58 9.84 -1.71 3.07
C THR A 58 10.03 -0.77 4.25
N LYS A 59 10.76 -1.22 5.29
CA LYS A 59 10.90 -0.53 6.59
C LYS A 59 11.20 0.98 6.52
N SER A 60 12.04 1.42 5.58
CA SER A 60 12.41 2.83 5.41
C SER A 60 11.32 3.72 4.83
N TYR A 61 10.25 3.13 4.28
CA TYR A 61 9.13 3.81 3.62
C TYR A 61 7.80 3.57 4.33
N LEU A 62 7.82 2.94 5.50
CA LEU A 62 6.61 2.72 6.29
C LEU A 62 6.13 4.03 6.90
N SER A 63 4.81 4.21 6.88
CA SER A 63 4.16 5.29 7.63
C SER A 63 4.34 5.07 9.15
N PRO A 64 4.44 6.14 9.96
CA PRO A 64 4.71 6.06 11.39
C PRO A 64 3.72 5.17 12.16
N GLU A 65 2.43 5.20 11.80
CA GLU A 65 1.40 4.35 12.40
C GLU A 65 1.67 2.84 12.22
N ARG A 66 2.40 2.44 11.17
CA ARG A 66 2.80 1.04 10.94
C ARG A 66 4.07 0.64 11.68
N VAL A 67 4.86 1.62 12.10
CA VAL A 67 6.07 1.40 12.91
C VAL A 67 5.70 1.37 14.40
N GLU A 68 4.74 2.21 14.80
CA GLU A 68 4.29 2.36 16.18
C GLU A 68 3.20 1.34 16.59
N GLY A 69 2.57 0.65 15.64
CA GLY A 69 1.52 -0.36 15.87
C GLY A 69 1.96 -1.68 16.55
N ASN A 70 2.98 -1.61 17.41
CA ASN A 70 3.54 -2.73 18.17
C ASN A 70 3.54 -2.45 19.69
N GLN A 71 2.55 -1.68 20.20
CA GLN A 71 2.27 -1.52 21.63
C GLN A 71 1.06 -2.33 22.06
#